data_AF-A0AAF1K9R3-F1
#
_entry.id   AF-A0AAF1K9R3-F1
#
_cell.length_a   1.000
_cell.length_b   1.000
_cell.length_c   1.000
_cell.angle_alpha   90.00
_cell.angle_beta   90.00
_cell.angle_gamma   90.00
#
_symmetry.space_group_name_H-M   'P 1'
#
loop_
_entity.id
_entity.type
_entity.pdbx_description
1 polymer ?
#
loop_
_entity_poly.entity_id
_entity_poly.type
_entity_poly.pdbx_seq_one_letter_code
_entity_poly.pdbx_strand_id
1 'polypeptide(L)'
;MSYQTNGRISLAGATPVAVTLNDLLKNGDFVSVEREFERAYQQLEGDPHAAITAACAIIEALCKTYIESFELEMPSKQSVVPLWRTVQSHLGLSPDATLAEDQRKVLQGLASIVDGIGAFRTHIGSAHGRGMFPPNLTIAEARLAVNAAHTIVTFIMERWHR
;
A
#
# COMPACT_ATOMS: atom_id res chain seq x y z
N MET A 1 47.17 8.31 -43.22
CA MET A 1 46.82 7.86 -41.84
C MET A 1 46.14 9.02 -41.14
N SER A 2 44.84 8.95 -40.95
CA SER A 2 44.07 9.92 -40.16
C SER A 2 43.07 9.13 -39.34
N TYR A 3 43.37 8.98 -38.06
CA TYR A 3 42.55 8.30 -37.08
C TYR A 3 41.55 9.32 -36.54
N GLN A 4 40.25 9.12 -36.75
CA GLN A 4 39.22 9.86 -36.03
C GLN A 4 38.55 8.93 -35.02
N THR A 5 39.02 8.97 -33.78
CA THR A 5 38.40 8.29 -32.64
C THR A 5 37.35 9.23 -32.05
N ASN A 6 36.09 9.09 -32.49
CA ASN A 6 34.94 9.67 -31.78
C ASN A 6 33.95 8.57 -31.38
N GLY A 7 34.48 7.51 -30.78
CA GLY A 7 33.68 6.54 -30.05
C GLY A 7 33.14 7.21 -28.78
N ARG A 8 31.87 7.62 -28.79
CA ARG A 8 31.14 7.83 -27.54
C ARG A 8 31.03 6.46 -26.86
N ILE A 9 31.74 6.29 -25.76
CA ILE A 9 31.48 5.20 -24.83
C ILE A 9 30.14 5.55 -24.17
N SER A 10 29.03 5.10 -24.75
CA SER A 10 27.80 4.98 -23.96
C SER A 10 28.05 3.84 -22.99
N LEU A 11 28.09 4.15 -21.70
CA LEU A 11 28.14 3.16 -20.64
C LEU A 11 26.87 2.30 -20.77
N ALA A 12 26.99 1.17 -21.48
CA ALA A 12 25.96 0.15 -21.56
C ALA A 12 25.85 -0.46 -20.15
N GLY A 13 24.92 0.04 -19.35
CA GLY A 13 24.78 -0.42 -17.97
C GLY A 13 23.91 0.43 -17.05
N ALA A 14 23.39 1.58 -17.46
CA ALA A 14 22.30 2.21 -16.72
C ALA A 14 21.00 1.47 -17.06
N THR A 15 20.73 0.36 -16.36
CA THR A 15 19.34 -0.07 -16.19
C THR A 15 18.54 1.15 -15.75
N PRO A 16 17.36 1.42 -16.32
CA PRO A 16 16.46 2.40 -15.71
C PRO A 16 16.37 2.02 -14.23
N VAL A 17 16.64 2.96 -13.32
CA VAL A 17 16.42 2.73 -11.89
C VAL A 17 15.01 2.18 -11.76
N ALA A 18 14.89 0.93 -11.29
CA ALA A 18 13.57 0.30 -11.16
C ALA A 18 12.76 1.17 -10.21
N VAL A 19 11.73 1.83 -10.72
CA VAL A 19 10.87 2.71 -9.93
C VAL A 19 10.18 1.85 -8.89
N THR A 20 10.39 2.15 -7.62
CA THR A 20 9.80 1.39 -6.52
C THR A 20 8.39 1.88 -6.24
N LEU A 21 7.56 1.06 -5.58
CA LEU A 21 6.23 1.49 -5.14
C LEU A 21 6.30 2.75 -4.26
N ASN A 22 7.30 2.86 -3.39
CA ASN A 22 7.52 4.06 -2.57
C ASN A 22 7.78 5.31 -3.43
N ASP A 23 8.56 5.18 -4.52
CA ASP A 23 8.79 6.29 -5.45
C ASP A 23 7.49 6.73 -6.14
N LEU A 24 6.65 5.77 -6.56
CA LEU A 24 5.35 6.06 -7.17
C LEU A 24 4.43 6.81 -6.21
N LEU A 25 4.33 6.33 -4.97
CA LEU A 25 3.51 6.92 -3.92
C LEU A 25 3.98 8.34 -3.58
N LYS A 26 5.29 8.53 -3.44
CA LYS A 26 5.90 9.83 -3.14
C LYS A 26 5.69 10.86 -4.24
N ASN A 27 5.75 10.42 -5.50
CA ASN A 27 5.56 11.29 -6.66
C ASN A 27 4.09 11.53 -7.02
N GLY A 28 3.15 10.91 -6.29
CA GLY A 28 1.73 11.00 -6.61
C GLY A 28 1.39 10.38 -7.96
N ASP A 29 2.09 9.33 -8.38
CA ASP A 29 1.78 8.61 -9.62
C ASP A 29 0.60 7.66 -9.42
N PHE A 30 -0.61 8.23 -9.40
CA PHE A 30 -1.86 7.50 -9.25
C PHE A 30 -2.02 6.38 -10.29
N VAL A 31 -1.58 6.61 -11.53
CA VAL A 31 -1.73 5.64 -12.64
C VAL A 31 -0.90 4.39 -12.38
N SER A 32 0.33 4.56 -11.89
CA SER A 32 1.17 3.41 -11.58
C SER A 32 0.75 2.70 -10.30
N VAL A 33 0.24 3.41 -9.28
CA VAL A 33 -0.34 2.78 -8.09
C VAL A 33 -1.60 1.98 -8.43
N GLU A 34 -2.48 2.50 -9.28
CA GLU A 34 -3.63 1.75 -9.82
C GLU A 34 -3.19 0.45 -10.51
N ARG A 35 -2.08 0.50 -11.27
CA ARG A 35 -1.53 -0.70 -11.92
C ARG A 35 -1.05 -1.75 -10.92
N GLU A 36 -0.53 -1.35 -9.75
CA GLU A 36 -0.18 -2.31 -8.69
C GLU A 36 -1.43 -2.96 -8.08
N PHE A 37 -2.53 -2.21 -7.94
CA PHE A 37 -3.82 -2.79 -7.53
C PHE A 37 -4.41 -3.74 -8.57
N GLU A 38 -4.33 -3.40 -9.86
CA GLU A 38 -4.76 -4.30 -10.94
C GLU A 38 -3.97 -5.62 -10.93
N ARG A 39 -2.66 -5.57 -10.66
CA ARG A 39 -1.86 -6.79 -10.49
C ARG A 39 -2.31 -7.64 -9.31
N ALA A 40 -2.62 -7.01 -8.17
CA ALA A 40 -3.17 -7.72 -7.01
C ALA A 40 -4.55 -8.32 -7.33
N TYR A 41 -5.38 -7.60 -8.09
CA TYR A 41 -6.70 -8.04 -8.52
C TYR A 41 -6.65 -9.26 -9.44
N GLN A 42 -5.71 -9.28 -10.39
CA GLN A 42 -5.50 -10.40 -11.31
C GLN A 42 -5.06 -11.69 -10.59
N GLN A 43 -4.50 -11.59 -9.38
CA GLN A 43 -4.12 -12.75 -8.58
C GLN A 43 -5.31 -13.40 -7.84
N LEU A 44 -6.47 -12.76 -7.78
CA LEU A 44 -7.62 -13.22 -6.98
C LEU A 44 -8.08 -14.63 -7.31
N GLU A 45 -8.10 -15.01 -8.59
CA GLU A 45 -8.55 -16.33 -9.04
C GLU A 45 -7.47 -17.42 -8.82
N GLY A 46 -6.19 -17.04 -8.87
CA GLY A 46 -5.08 -17.99 -8.78
C GLY A 46 -4.57 -18.19 -7.35
N ASP A 47 -4.40 -17.10 -6.61
CA ASP A 47 -3.91 -17.09 -5.23
C ASP A 47 -4.52 -15.91 -4.45
N PRO A 48 -5.77 -16.03 -3.96
CA PRO A 48 -6.44 -14.97 -3.20
C PRO A 48 -5.69 -14.57 -1.93
N HIS A 49 -4.89 -15.46 -1.36
CA HIS A 49 -4.04 -15.17 -0.21
C HIS A 49 -2.88 -14.24 -0.58
N ALA A 50 -2.31 -14.37 -1.78
CA ALA A 50 -1.29 -13.46 -2.29
C ALA A 50 -1.87 -12.07 -2.59
N ALA A 51 -3.09 -12.02 -3.15
CA ALA A 51 -3.80 -10.77 -3.39
C ALA A 51 -4.02 -9.96 -2.10
N ILE A 52 -4.41 -10.62 -1.00
CA ILE A 52 -4.52 -9.99 0.34
C ILE A 52 -3.17 -9.49 0.84
N THR A 53 -2.12 -10.31 0.72
CA THR A 53 -0.76 -9.90 1.14
C THR A 53 -0.33 -8.65 0.38
N ALA A 54 -0.56 -8.60 -0.93
CA ALA A 54 -0.25 -7.45 -1.77
C ALA A 54 -1.05 -6.21 -1.35
N ALA A 55 -2.37 -6.34 -1.14
CA ALA A 55 -3.22 -5.23 -0.69
C ALA A 55 -2.72 -4.61 0.63
N CYS A 56 -2.40 -5.45 1.62
CA CYS A 56 -1.86 -4.98 2.90
C CYS A 56 -0.48 -4.33 2.74
N ALA A 57 0.40 -4.92 1.90
CA ALA A 57 1.72 -4.37 1.63
C ALA A 57 1.67 -2.99 0.96
N ILE A 58 0.70 -2.73 0.08
CA ILE A 58 0.52 -1.41 -0.55
C ILE A 58 0.09 -0.37 0.50
N ILE A 59 -0.81 -0.71 1.43
CA ILE A 59 -1.19 0.20 2.53
C ILE A 59 0.04 0.50 3.42
N GLU A 60 0.84 -0.51 3.75
CA GLU A 60 2.06 -0.32 4.54
C GLU A 60 3.07 0.56 3.82
N ALA A 61 3.29 0.34 2.52
CA ALA A 61 4.18 1.14 1.70
C ALA A 61 3.72 2.60 1.65
N LEU A 62 2.43 2.85 1.44
CA LEU A 62 1.83 4.19 1.51
C LEU A 62 2.13 4.84 2.86
N CYS A 63 1.79 4.16 3.96
CA CYS A 63 1.91 4.78 5.28
C CYS A 63 3.37 5.07 5.64
N LYS A 64 4.31 4.16 5.32
CA LYS A 64 5.74 4.39 5.54
C LYS A 64 6.25 5.57 4.72
N THR A 65 5.93 5.58 3.43
CA THR A 65 6.35 6.67 2.52
C THR A 65 5.80 8.02 3.01
N TYR A 66 4.55 8.04 3.49
CA TYR A 66 3.95 9.22 4.08
C TYR A 66 4.70 9.68 5.35
N ILE A 67 4.89 8.78 6.33
CA ILE A 67 5.59 9.06 7.59
C ILE A 67 6.99 9.61 7.31
N GLU A 68 7.74 9.00 6.39
CA GLU A 68 9.08 9.44 5.98
C GLU A 68 9.05 10.81 5.29
N SER A 69 8.05 11.07 4.44
CA SER A 69 7.95 12.33 3.68
C SER A 69 7.62 13.54 4.55
N PHE A 70 6.98 13.32 5.71
CA PHE A 70 6.65 14.36 6.69
C PHE A 70 7.54 14.31 7.93
N GLU A 71 8.62 13.51 7.91
CA GLU A 71 9.57 13.36 9.03
C GLU A 71 8.90 13.01 10.38
N LEU A 72 7.84 12.20 10.32
CA LEU A 72 7.09 11.77 11.51
C LEU A 72 7.82 10.63 12.22
N GLU A 73 7.55 10.46 13.53
CA GLU A 73 8.08 9.34 14.29
C GLU A 73 7.52 8.00 13.78
N MET A 74 8.40 7.15 13.26
CA MET A 74 8.04 5.82 12.80
C MET A 74 7.70 4.94 14.02
N PRO A 75 6.54 4.25 14.03
CA PRO A 75 6.18 3.38 15.15
C PRO A 75 7.17 2.21 15.28
N SER A 76 7.43 1.82 16.54
CA SER A 76 8.33 0.69 16.87
C SER A 76 7.91 -0.63 16.23
N LYS A 77 6.60 -0.86 16.09
CA LYS A 77 6.02 -1.96 15.32
C LYS A 77 5.52 -1.40 13.99
N GLN A 78 6.11 -1.83 12.87
CA GLN A 78 5.75 -1.35 11.54
C GLN A 78 4.74 -2.26 10.80
N SER A 79 3.75 -2.79 11.52
CA SER A 79 2.60 -3.41 10.88
C SER A 79 1.60 -2.34 10.42
N VAL A 80 0.69 -2.70 9.53
CA VAL A 80 -0.28 -1.77 8.94
C VAL A 80 -1.05 -0.92 9.95
N VAL A 81 -1.44 -1.48 11.11
CA VAL A 81 -2.26 -0.78 12.10
C VAL A 81 -1.51 0.35 12.82
N PRO A 82 -0.32 0.14 13.43
CA PRO A 82 0.48 1.23 13.96
C PRO A 82 0.83 2.29 12.92
N LEU A 83 1.21 1.89 11.71
CA LEU A 83 1.53 2.81 10.62
C LEU A 83 0.32 3.69 10.26
N TRP A 84 -0.84 3.06 10.10
CA TRP A 84 -2.09 3.75 9.83
C TRP A 84 -2.45 4.75 10.91
N ARG A 85 -2.29 4.41 12.20
CA ARG A 85 -2.59 5.33 13.31
C ARG A 85 -1.74 6.60 13.26
N THR A 86 -0.46 6.49 12.91
CA THR A 86 0.42 7.65 12.75
C THR A 86 -0.08 8.56 11.63
N VAL A 87 -0.39 8.00 10.46
CA VAL A 87 -0.90 8.75 9.30
C VAL A 87 -2.28 9.36 9.58
N GLN A 88 -3.19 8.57 10.16
CA GLN A 88 -4.54 8.98 10.52
C GLN A 88 -4.53 10.19 11.47
N SER A 89 -3.67 10.15 12.49
CA SER A 89 -3.50 11.25 13.44
C SER A 89 -2.99 12.51 12.76
N HIS A 90 -1.93 12.39 11.96
CA HIS A 90 -1.32 13.54 11.27
C HIS A 90 -2.27 14.20 10.26
N LEU A 91 -3.10 13.42 9.56
CA LEU A 91 -4.08 13.93 8.61
C LEU A 91 -5.37 14.49 9.25
N GLY A 92 -5.49 14.46 10.58
CA GLY A 92 -6.71 14.88 11.28
C GLY A 92 -7.90 13.95 10.99
N LEU A 93 -7.63 12.68 10.71
CA LEU A 93 -8.63 11.64 10.42
C LEU A 93 -8.98 10.81 11.66
N SER A 94 -8.51 11.23 12.84
CA SER A 94 -8.89 10.64 14.11
C SER A 94 -10.37 10.91 14.39
N PRO A 95 -11.18 9.89 14.71
CA PRO A 95 -12.59 10.06 15.00
C PRO A 95 -12.77 10.72 16.38
N ASP A 96 -12.67 12.04 16.45
CA ASP A 96 -12.86 12.82 17.68
C ASP A 96 -14.31 13.37 17.82
N ALA A 97 -14.58 14.01 18.95
CA ALA A 97 -15.91 14.52 19.31
C ALA A 97 -16.32 15.79 18.53
N THR A 98 -15.42 16.40 17.76
CA THR A 98 -15.70 17.60 16.96
C THR A 98 -16.31 17.27 15.59
N LEU A 99 -16.15 16.02 15.14
CA LEU A 99 -16.72 15.53 13.90
C LEU A 99 -18.23 15.30 14.02
N ALA A 100 -18.94 15.53 12.92
CA ALA A 100 -20.32 15.09 12.79
C ALA A 100 -20.42 13.56 12.93
N GLU A 101 -21.53 13.06 13.44
CA GLU A 101 -21.69 11.63 13.75
C GLU A 101 -21.43 10.73 12.53
N ASP A 102 -21.89 11.14 11.35
CA ASP A 102 -21.72 10.38 10.11
C ASP A 102 -20.26 10.37 9.64
N GLN A 103 -19.55 11.50 9.75
CA GLN A 103 -18.11 11.56 9.45
C GLN A 103 -17.33 10.64 10.39
N ARG A 104 -17.64 10.69 11.68
CA ARG A 104 -17.03 9.82 12.69
C ARG A 104 -17.27 8.34 12.36
N LYS A 105 -18.50 7.97 11.97
CA LYS A 105 -18.84 6.59 11.56
C LYS A 105 -17.99 6.12 10.38
N VAL A 106 -17.83 6.95 9.35
CA VAL A 106 -17.02 6.61 8.17
C VAL A 106 -15.55 6.39 8.56
N LEU A 107 -14.96 7.29 9.34
CA LEU A 107 -13.55 7.18 9.76
C LEU A 107 -13.30 5.99 10.70
N GLN A 108 -14.26 5.67 11.57
CA GLN A 108 -14.20 4.45 12.38
C GLN A 108 -14.26 3.20 11.51
N GLY A 109 -15.17 3.16 10.54
CA GLY A 109 -15.24 2.06 9.57
C GLY A 109 -13.94 1.88 8.80
N LEU A 110 -13.32 2.97 8.36
CA LEU A 110 -12.02 2.95 7.69
C LEU A 110 -10.92 2.31 8.56
N ALA A 111 -10.84 2.72 9.83
CA ALA A 111 -9.89 2.14 10.77
C ALA A 111 -10.13 0.65 11.01
N SER A 112 -11.39 0.21 11.12
CA SER A 112 -11.75 -1.20 11.25
C SER A 112 -11.37 -2.01 10.01
N ILE A 113 -11.53 -1.46 8.81
CA ILE A 113 -11.13 -2.11 7.55
C ILE A 113 -9.61 -2.31 7.52
N VAL A 114 -8.82 -1.28 7.86
CA VAL A 114 -7.35 -1.39 7.88
C VAL A 114 -6.88 -2.47 8.86
N ASP A 115 -7.48 -2.51 10.05
CA ASP A 115 -7.21 -3.54 11.06
C ASP A 115 -7.56 -4.95 10.53
N GLY A 116 -8.74 -5.10 9.93
CA GLY A 116 -9.17 -6.34 9.30
C GLY A 116 -8.23 -6.83 8.20
N ILE A 117 -7.74 -5.93 7.33
CA ILE A 117 -6.75 -6.25 6.28
C ILE A 117 -5.41 -6.70 6.90
N GLY A 118 -4.97 -6.05 7.97
CA GLY A 118 -3.78 -6.47 8.72
C GLY A 118 -3.92 -7.87 9.34
N ALA A 119 -5.07 -8.15 9.93
CA ALA A 119 -5.41 -9.46 10.47
C ALA A 119 -5.47 -10.53 9.37
N PHE A 120 -6.09 -10.20 8.23
CA PHE A 120 -6.14 -11.08 7.05
C PHE A 120 -4.73 -11.44 6.59
N ARG A 121 -3.82 -10.47 6.42
CA ARG A 121 -2.42 -10.78 6.05
C ARG A 121 -1.74 -11.71 7.06
N THR A 122 -1.96 -11.50 8.35
CA THR A 122 -1.27 -12.23 9.43
C THR A 122 -1.77 -13.67 9.56
N HIS A 123 -3.08 -13.88 9.52
CA HIS A 123 -3.70 -15.16 9.80
C HIS A 123 -4.01 -15.98 8.55
N ILE A 124 -4.28 -15.30 7.43
CA ILE A 124 -4.79 -15.90 6.20
C ILE A 124 -3.82 -15.68 5.04
N GLY A 125 -3.10 -14.55 5.01
CA GLY A 125 -2.22 -14.17 3.91
C GLY A 125 -1.03 -15.11 3.73
N SER A 126 -0.44 -15.05 2.54
CA SER A 126 0.75 -15.85 2.17
C SER A 126 2.06 -15.40 2.84
N ALA A 127 2.04 -14.33 3.64
CA ALA A 127 3.23 -13.69 4.22
C ALA A 127 3.94 -14.55 5.28
N HIS A 128 3.20 -15.40 5.99
CA HIS A 128 3.72 -16.42 6.89
C HIS A 128 3.32 -17.77 6.30
N GLY A 129 4.25 -18.72 6.19
CA GLY A 129 3.98 -20.01 5.53
C GLY A 129 2.66 -20.63 5.99
N ARG A 130 1.85 -21.10 5.02
CA ARG A 130 0.41 -21.40 5.17
C ARG A 130 0.06 -22.60 6.09
N GLY A 131 1.06 -23.18 6.75
CA GLY A 131 0.93 -24.47 7.42
C GLY A 131 0.45 -25.56 6.45
N MET A 132 0.05 -26.71 7.00
CA MET A 132 -0.50 -27.81 6.21
C MET A 132 -1.98 -27.57 5.81
N PHE A 133 -2.67 -26.65 6.51
CA PHE A 133 -4.09 -26.34 6.32
C PHE A 133 -4.33 -24.83 6.48
N PRO A 134 -4.19 -24.03 5.40
CA PRO A 134 -4.54 -22.62 5.45
C PRO A 134 -6.02 -22.42 5.80
N PRO A 135 -6.40 -21.32 6.48
CA PRO A 135 -7.80 -20.97 6.69
C PRO A 135 -8.52 -20.82 5.36
N ASN A 136 -9.79 -21.24 5.30
CA ASN A 136 -10.62 -21.02 4.12
C ASN A 136 -10.82 -19.52 3.89
N LEU A 137 -10.59 -19.09 2.65
CA LEU A 137 -10.80 -17.73 2.18
C LEU A 137 -11.51 -17.82 0.83
N THR A 138 -12.64 -17.13 0.71
CA THR A 138 -13.33 -17.03 -0.57
C THR A 138 -12.70 -15.94 -1.44
N ILE A 139 -12.80 -16.11 -2.76
CA ILE A 139 -12.38 -15.07 -3.72
C ILE A 139 -13.14 -13.76 -3.48
N ALA A 140 -14.40 -13.83 -3.05
CA ALA A 140 -15.22 -12.65 -2.75
C ALA A 140 -14.66 -11.85 -1.55
N GLU A 141 -14.23 -12.53 -0.47
CA GLU A 141 -13.61 -11.88 0.69
C GLU A 141 -12.25 -11.27 0.33
N ALA A 142 -11.43 -11.97 -0.46
CA ALA A 142 -10.16 -11.45 -0.94
C ALA A 142 -10.37 -10.20 -1.82
N ARG A 143 -11.37 -10.24 -2.72
CA ARG A 143 -11.73 -9.12 -3.60
C ARG A 143 -12.20 -7.91 -2.80
N LEU A 144 -12.99 -8.13 -1.75
CA LEU A 144 -13.40 -7.07 -0.83
C LEU A 144 -12.19 -6.40 -0.18
N ALA A 145 -11.24 -7.19 0.34
CA ALA A 145 -10.03 -6.66 0.97
C ALA A 145 -9.17 -5.84 0.00
N VAL A 146 -8.97 -6.32 -1.24
CA VAL A 146 -8.23 -5.59 -2.29
C VAL A 146 -8.90 -4.28 -2.65
N ASN A 147 -10.22 -4.28 -2.90
CA ASN A 147 -10.96 -3.07 -3.25
C ASN A 147 -10.99 -2.05 -2.10
N ALA A 148 -11.08 -2.54 -0.86
CA ALA A 148 -11.05 -1.68 0.31
C ALA A 148 -9.67 -1.03 0.50
N ALA A 149 -8.58 -1.81 0.33
CA ALA A 149 -7.23 -1.27 0.33
C ALA A 149 -7.03 -0.22 -0.76
N HIS A 150 -7.53 -0.48 -1.97
CA HIS A 150 -7.48 0.48 -3.06
C HIS A 150 -8.18 1.79 -2.70
N THR A 151 -9.41 1.71 -2.17
CA THR A 151 -10.18 2.89 -1.72
C THR A 151 -9.42 3.69 -0.66
N ILE A 152 -8.80 3.01 0.33
CA ILE A 152 -7.98 3.66 1.36
C ILE A 152 -6.80 4.39 0.73
N VAL A 153 -6.04 3.71 -0.13
CA VAL A 153 -4.80 4.25 -0.68
C VAL A 153 -5.07 5.46 -1.56
N THR A 154 -6.05 5.36 -2.45
CA THR A 154 -6.45 6.47 -3.32
C THR A 154 -6.93 7.67 -2.51
N PHE A 155 -7.77 7.46 -1.49
CA PHE A 155 -8.23 8.54 -0.60
C PHE A 155 -7.06 9.25 0.11
N ILE A 156 -6.09 8.51 0.63
CA ILE A 156 -4.93 9.12 1.32
C ILE A 156 -4.01 9.83 0.34
N MET A 157 -3.77 9.27 -0.85
CA MET A 157 -2.99 9.93 -1.89
C MET A 157 -3.64 11.25 -2.33
N GLU A 158 -4.98 11.29 -2.47
CA GLU A 158 -5.72 12.54 -2.74
C GLU A 158 -5.59 13.57 -1.62
N ARG A 159 -5.53 13.13 -0.36
CA ARG A 159 -5.33 14.00 0.80
C ARG A 159 -3.89 14.51 0.91
N TRP A 160 -2.92 13.71 0.48
CA TRP A 160 -1.50 14.04 0.54
C TRP A 160 -1.10 14.99 -0.58
N HIS A 161 -1.46 14.70 -1.83
CA HIS A 161 -1.00 15.43 -3.02
C HIS A 161 -1.93 16.55 -3.46
N ARG A 162 -2.71 17.11 -2.52
CA ARG A 162 -3.63 18.22 -2.75
C ARG A 162 -3.02 19.58 -2.51
#